data_AF-A0AA41LC17-F1
#
_entry.id   AF-A0AA41LC17-F1
#
_cell.length_a   1.000
_cell.length_b   1.000
_cell.length_c   1.000
_cell.angle_alpha   90.00
_cell.angle_beta   90.00
_cell.angle_gamma   90.00
#
_symmetry.space_group_name_H-M   'P 1'
#
loop_
_entity.id
_entity.type
_entity.pdbx_description
1 polymer ?
#
loop_
_entity_poly.entity_id
_entity_poly.type
_entity_poly.pdbx_seq_one_letter_code
_entity_poly.pdbx_strand_id
1 'polypeptide(L)' 'DEPTVPFGLLNIQGDGRQVEEASISLSADLAERIRISARQEGVTPAVLFHVAWAQVLGQCSGRDDVVFGTVLS' A
#
# COMPACT_ATOMS: atom_id res chain seq x y z
N ASP A 1 6.51 16.51 7.41
CA ASP A 1 6.37 15.31 6.57
C ASP A 1 5.81 15.67 5.21
N GLU A 2 6.50 15.24 4.15
CA GLU A 2 6.13 15.47 2.75
C GLU A 2 5.71 14.14 2.12
N PRO A 3 4.66 14.10 1.26
CA PRO A 3 4.22 12.86 0.61
C PRO A 3 5.35 12.14 -0.13
N THR A 4 5.36 10.82 -0.06
CA THR A 4 6.34 10.00 -0.78
C THR A 4 5.97 9.88 -2.25
N VAL A 5 6.92 10.22 -3.12
CA VAL A 5 6.77 10.18 -4.57
C VAL A 5 7.52 8.96 -5.12
N PRO A 6 6.86 7.80 -5.30
CA PRO A 6 7.50 6.64 -5.92
C PRO A 6 7.87 6.94 -7.37
N PHE A 7 8.98 6.39 -7.83
CA PHE A 7 9.46 6.50 -9.22
C PHE A 7 9.76 7.94 -9.69
N GLY A 8 9.86 8.92 -8.79
CA GLY A 8 10.15 10.32 -9.14
C GLY A 8 9.02 11.02 -9.93
N LEU A 9 7.82 10.44 -9.94
CA LEU A 9 6.65 10.97 -10.65
C LEU A 9 6.03 12.16 -9.89
N LEU A 10 6.66 13.33 -10.00
CA LEU A 10 6.23 14.56 -9.32
C LEU A 10 5.01 15.23 -9.97
N ASN A 11 4.71 14.90 -11.23
CA ASN A 11 3.65 15.57 -11.98
C ASN A 11 2.46 14.63 -12.25
N ILE A 12 1.64 14.42 -11.22
CA ILE A 12 0.42 13.59 -11.28
C ILE A 12 -0.83 14.46 -11.58
N GLN A 13 -0.64 15.73 -11.99
CA GLN A 13 -1.72 16.62 -12.39
C GLN A 13 -2.27 16.20 -13.76
N GLY A 14 -3.16 15.20 -13.76
CA GLY A 14 -3.93 14.76 -14.91
C GLY A 14 -5.33 14.33 -14.46
N ASP A 15 -6.25 14.16 -15.41
CA ASP A 15 -7.62 13.69 -15.14
C ASP A 15 -7.73 12.19 -14.83
N GLY A 16 -6.60 11.54 -14.49
CA GLY A 16 -6.51 10.12 -14.17
C GLY A 16 -6.60 9.17 -15.38
N ARG A 17 -6.83 9.68 -16.61
CA ARG A 17 -7.09 8.82 -17.79
C ARG A 17 -5.91 7.96 -18.26
N GLN A 18 -4.70 8.25 -17.80
CA GLN A 18 -3.50 7.45 -18.09
C GLN A 18 -3.11 6.48 -16.97
N VAL A 19 -3.91 6.40 -15.90
CA VAL A 19 -3.66 5.44 -14.81
C VAL A 19 -4.20 4.08 -15.23
N GLU A 20 -3.30 3.11 -15.32
CA GLU A 20 -3.68 1.71 -15.52
C GLU A 20 -3.91 1.03 -14.15
N GLU A 21 -5.01 0.30 -14.02
CA GLU A 21 -5.32 -0.47 -12.82
C GLU A 21 -4.90 -1.93 -13.00
N ALA A 22 -4.18 -2.46 -12.02
CA ALA A 22 -3.90 -3.89 -11.91
C ALA A 22 -4.59 -4.45 -10.67
N SER A 23 -5.34 -5.54 -10.84
CA SER A 23 -5.99 -6.25 -9.74
C SER A 23 -5.60 -7.72 -9.75
N ILE A 24 -5.23 -8.23 -8.59
CA ILE A 24 -4.88 -9.64 -8.38
C ILE A 24 -5.71 -10.15 -7.21
N SER A 25 -6.47 -11.22 -7.44
CA SER A 25 -7.17 -11.92 -6.36
C SER A 25 -6.19 -12.72 -5.52
N LEU A 26 -6.26 -12.54 -4.20
CA LEU A 26 -5.54 -13.40 -3.27
C LEU A 26 -6.23 -14.76 -3.17
N SER A 27 -5.44 -15.82 -3.09
CA SER A 27 -5.99 -17.15 -2.83
C SER A 27 -6.69 -17.19 -1.46
N ALA A 28 -7.67 -18.07 -1.31
CA ALA A 28 -8.39 -18.22 -0.04
C ALA A 28 -7.43 -18.58 1.12
N ASP A 29 -6.42 -19.42 0.85
CA ASP A 29 -5.38 -19.77 1.82
C ASP A 29 -4.59 -18.55 2.30
N LEU A 30 -4.10 -17.73 1.36
CA LEU A 30 -3.33 -16.53 1.71
C LEU A 30 -4.19 -15.53 2.47
N ALA A 31 -5.44 -15.34 2.05
CA ALA A 31 -6.38 -14.45 2.72
C ALA A 31 -6.65 -14.91 4.17
N GLU A 32 -6.74 -16.22 4.41
CA GLU A 32 -6.93 -16.76 5.76
C GLU A 32 -5.69 -16.58 6.63
N ARG A 33 -4.51 -16.84 6.08
CA ARG A 33 -3.24 -16.62 6.79
C ARG A 33 -3.06 -15.16 7.19
N ILE A 34 -3.40 -14.21 6.33
CA ILE A 34 -3.37 -12.77 6.66
C ILE A 34 -4.30 -12.45 7.84
N ARG A 35 -5.52 -13.01 7.85
CA ARG A 35 -6.47 -12.80 8.96
C ARG A 35 -5.96 -13.41 10.27
N ILE A 36 -5.39 -14.61 10.22
CA ILE A 36 -4.80 -15.27 11.38
C ILE A 36 -3.65 -14.43 11.94
N SER A 37 -2.71 -13.99 11.09
CA SER A 37 -1.58 -13.16 11.51
C SER A 37 -2.03 -11.82 12.10
N ALA A 38 -2.99 -11.14 11.47
CA ALA A 38 -3.53 -9.88 12.00
C ALA A 38 -4.14 -10.09 13.39
N ARG A 39 -4.90 -11.19 13.58
CA ARG A 39 -5.49 -11.54 14.88
C ARG A 39 -4.44 -11.85 15.94
N GLN A 40 -3.37 -12.56 15.58
CA GLN A 40 -2.27 -12.88 16.49
C GLN A 40 -1.57 -11.62 17.00
N GLU A 41 -1.40 -10.62 16.13
CA GLU A 41 -0.79 -9.33 16.45
C GLU A 41 -1.78 -8.31 17.02
N GLY A 42 -3.07 -8.66 17.17
CA GLY A 42 -4.09 -7.76 17.72
C GLY A 42 -4.47 -6.58 16.82
N VAL A 43 -4.21 -6.67 15.51
CA VAL A 43 -4.47 -5.62 14.53
C VAL A 43 -5.50 -6.06 13.49
N THR A 44 -5.94 -5.12 12.64
CA THR A 44 -6.79 -5.45 11.49
C THR A 44 -5.94 -5.87 10.28
N PRO A 45 -6.47 -6.67 9.34
CA PRO A 45 -5.79 -6.96 8.08
C PRO A 45 -5.38 -5.70 7.32
N ALA A 46 -6.15 -4.61 7.44
CA ALA A 46 -5.82 -3.33 6.84
C ALA A 46 -4.43 -2.84 7.28
N VAL A 47 -4.08 -2.97 8.57
CA VAL A 47 -2.73 -2.57 9.06
C VAL A 47 -1.63 -3.32 8.33
N LEU A 48 -1.80 -4.63 8.11
CA LEU A 48 -0.81 -5.43 7.37
C LEU A 48 -0.66 -4.95 5.92
N PHE A 49 -1.77 -4.61 5.25
CA PHE A 49 -1.72 -4.04 3.91
C PHE A 49 -1.07 -2.64 3.88
N HIS A 50 -1.28 -1.82 4.90
CA HIS A 50 -0.58 -0.54 5.02
C HIS A 50 0.93 -0.73 5.16
N VAL A 51 1.37 -1.70 5.99
CA VAL A 51 2.79 -2.03 6.11
C VAL A 51 3.35 -2.56 4.79
N ALA A 52 2.65 -3.48 4.13
CA ALA A 52 3.07 -4.01 2.83
C ALA A 52 3.21 -2.89 1.78
N TRP A 53 2.25 -1.96 1.74
CA TRP A 53 2.31 -0.81 0.83
C TRP A 53 3.44 0.15 1.18
N ALA A 54 3.69 0.41 2.46
CA ALA A 54 4.82 1.21 2.92
C ALA A 54 6.16 0.62 2.44
N GLN A 55 6.32 -0.70 2.52
CA GLN A 55 7.52 -1.39 2.02
C GLN A 55 7.69 -1.23 0.51
N VAL A 56 6.61 -1.38 -0.27
CA VAL A 56 6.64 -1.15 -1.72
C VAL A 56 7.08 0.29 -2.03
N LEU A 57 6.44 1.28 -1.40
CA LEU A 57 6.80 2.69 -1.58
C LEU A 57 8.26 2.97 -1.20
N GLY A 58 8.74 2.39 -0.09
CA GLY A 58 10.11 2.60 0.37
C GLY A 58 11.13 2.10 -0.66
N GLN A 59 10.89 0.91 -1.22
CA GLN A 59 11.73 0.36 -2.29
C GLN A 59 11.64 1.19 -3.58
N CYS A 60 10.44 1.64 -3.97
CA CYS A 60 10.23 2.43 -5.19
C CYS A 60 10.76 3.87 -5.11
N SER A 61 10.92 4.41 -3.89
CA SER A 61 11.43 5.75 -3.64
C SER A 61 12.87 5.79 -3.13
N GLY A 62 13.45 4.64 -2.77
CA GLY A 62 14.76 4.58 -2.10
C GLY A 62 14.76 5.26 -0.73
N ARG A 63 13.63 5.20 -0.01
CA ARG A 63 13.44 5.83 1.31
C ARG A 63 13.01 4.79 2.33
N ASP A 64 13.55 4.89 3.55
CA ASP A 64 13.12 4.03 4.67
C ASP A 64 11.92 4.60 5.42
N ASP A 65 11.68 5.91 5.29
CA ASP A 65 10.56 6.63 5.89
C ASP A 65 9.63 7.14 4.77
N VAL A 66 8.39 6.64 4.77
CA VAL A 66 7.39 6.92 3.73
C VAL A 66 6.10 7.45 4.33
N VAL A 67 5.52 8.42 3.62
CA VAL A 67 4.33 9.16 4.01
C VAL A 67 3.29 9.01 2.90
N PHE A 68 2.17 8.37 3.23
CA PHE A 68 1.05 8.17 2.31
C PHE A 68 -0.28 8.16 3.08
N GLY A 69 -1.37 8.50 2.38
CA GLY A 69 -2.71 8.58 2.94
C GLY A 69 -3.52 7.31 2.73
N THR A 70 -4.66 7.24 3.43
CA THR A 70 -5.65 6.16 3.36
C THR A 70 -7.02 6.83 3.33
N VAL A 71 -7.98 6.25 2.62
CA VAL A 71 -9.37 6.74 2.65
C VAL A 71 -10.12 5.96 3.72
N LEU A 72 -10.78 6.67 4.62
CA LEU A 72 -11.67 6.10 5.63
C LEU A 72 -13.11 6.32 5.20
N SER A 73 -13.94 5.28 5.29
CA SER A 73 -15.34 5.26 4.88
C SER A 73 -16.21 4.60 5.95
#